data_AF-A0A1U7GWW6-F1
#
_entry.id   AF-A0A1U7GWW6-F1
#
_cell.length_a   1.000
_cell.length_b   1.000
_cell.length_c   1.000
_cell.angle_alpha   90.00
_cell.angle_beta   90.00
_cell.angle_gamma   90.00
#
_symmetry.space_group_name_H-M   'P 1'
#
loop_
_entity.id
_entity.type
_entity.pdbx_description
1 polymer ?
#
loop_
_entity_poly.entity_id
_entity_poly.type
_entity_poly.pdbx_seq_one_letter_code
_entity_poly.pdbx_strand_id
1 'polypeptide(L)'
;MSQILYVNSVVGNDSASGLPQAPLKTITQALKKATSGSQIQLADGSYNAASGEVFPLSVPAGVSIVGNEANKGSSILIEGSGQYLSRTFAGQNVTFVLDNGAELKGVTVTNSATRGSGVWVESTSPTIANCTFTKCKREGVFVTGDGNPVIRSNQFIENAANGIAIAKNAKGEIQGNTCINTGFGIAISDTASPKLVDNKISENRSGIVISGSARPILRNNICERNTQDGLTVIANALPDIGSTNNPGGNIFRSNGQFDVQNASSNKLTSIGNQIDPTKIKGLIEFLDNQVPTPTPNPTPNPIPNPTPTPEPQPEPFPDPIPTPLPNPTPNPTPTPTPTPSNLTDISNHWAVAFIRELVKLQIIKGFPDGTFRPDATMTRAQYAALIVKAFNPSAKRQAIKFKDVPQDFWANKVIQQAYQGQFLSGYPDNTFRPNDNIQRVQVIVSLVNGLGLTASGNKTVKPYDDQTKIPDYAKDEVIVASEKQIIVNYPKVKQLNPTREATRAEVVAMVYQALVDADRVAAIDSPYIVVA
;
A
#
# COMPACT_ATOMS: atom_id res chain seq x y z
N MET A 1 32.47 -27.00 5.42
CA MET A 1 31.53 -27.54 6.42
C MET A 1 30.46 -26.49 6.66
N SER A 2 29.18 -26.86 6.68
CA SER A 2 28.10 -25.93 7.06
C SER A 2 28.24 -25.57 8.53
N GLN A 3 28.28 -24.27 8.85
CA GLN A 3 28.42 -23.75 10.20
C GLN A 3 27.05 -23.37 10.75
N ILE A 4 26.69 -23.84 11.94
CA ILE A 4 25.48 -23.41 12.64
C ILE A 4 25.86 -22.37 13.71
N LEU A 5 25.23 -21.20 13.66
CA LEU A 5 25.35 -20.12 14.63
C LEU A 5 24.05 -20.02 15.42
N TYR A 6 24.11 -20.22 16.73
CA TYR A 6 22.97 -20.14 17.63
C TYR A 6 22.80 -18.71 18.15
N VAL A 7 21.57 -18.20 18.08
CA VAL A 7 21.21 -16.85 18.53
C VAL A 7 20.07 -16.95 19.54
N ASN A 8 20.20 -16.24 20.65
CA ASN A 8 19.17 -16.13 21.67
C ASN A 8 19.14 -14.70 22.22
N SER A 9 18.07 -13.96 21.94
CA SER A 9 17.97 -12.54 22.32
C SER A 9 17.92 -12.30 23.83
N VAL A 10 17.46 -13.29 24.60
CA VAL A 10 17.30 -13.21 26.06
C VAL A 10 18.63 -13.45 26.76
N VAL A 11 19.26 -14.61 26.53
CA VAL A 11 20.44 -15.06 27.29
C VAL A 11 21.76 -15.02 26.51
N GLY A 12 21.73 -14.71 25.22
CA GLY A 12 22.92 -14.67 24.37
C GLY A 12 23.85 -13.49 24.67
N ASN A 13 25.09 -13.60 24.19
CA ASN A 13 26.11 -12.56 24.26
C ASN A 13 26.83 -12.41 22.91
N ASP A 14 26.88 -11.19 22.39
CA ASP A 14 27.45 -10.88 21.08
C ASP A 14 28.98 -11.02 20.98
N SER A 15 29.67 -11.12 22.11
CA SER A 15 31.08 -11.50 22.17
C SER A 15 31.29 -13.03 22.20
N ALA A 16 30.23 -13.84 22.29
CA ALA A 16 30.32 -15.30 22.38
C ALA A 16 30.65 -15.96 21.04
N SER A 17 30.93 -17.27 21.08
CA SER A 17 31.30 -18.06 19.89
C SER A 17 30.13 -18.32 18.93
N GLY A 18 28.88 -18.32 19.42
CA GLY A 18 27.70 -18.70 18.62
C GLY A 18 27.44 -20.20 18.61
N LEU A 19 28.00 -20.95 19.56
CA LEU A 19 27.71 -22.37 19.79
C LEU A 19 26.46 -22.53 20.70
N PRO A 20 25.81 -23.70 20.77
CA PRO A 20 24.62 -23.91 21.60
C PRO A 20 24.78 -23.47 23.07
N GLN A 21 25.94 -23.75 23.66
CA GLN A 21 26.28 -23.43 25.05
C GLN A 21 26.71 -21.96 25.25
N ALA A 22 26.98 -21.23 24.17
CA ALA A 22 27.44 -19.84 24.19
C ALA A 22 26.86 -19.09 22.97
N PRO A 23 25.53 -18.91 22.91
CA PRO A 23 24.85 -18.33 21.76
C PRO A 23 25.14 -16.84 21.65
N LEU A 24 25.08 -16.32 20.41
CA LEU A 24 25.09 -14.88 20.15
C LEU A 24 23.78 -14.27 20.66
N LYS A 25 23.79 -12.96 20.97
CA LYS A 25 22.58 -12.26 21.41
C LYS A 25 21.74 -11.83 20.21
N THR A 26 22.39 -11.34 19.16
CA THR A 26 21.73 -10.70 18.02
C THR A 26 21.95 -11.45 16.71
N ILE A 27 20.94 -11.39 15.85
CA ILE A 27 21.01 -11.79 14.45
C ILE A 27 22.03 -10.92 13.73
N THR A 28 22.08 -9.63 14.07
CA THR A 28 23.06 -8.66 13.58
C THR A 28 24.50 -9.16 13.69
N GLN A 29 24.89 -9.71 14.85
CA GLN A 29 26.25 -10.26 14.99
C GLN A 29 26.42 -11.62 14.34
N ALA A 30 25.37 -12.46 14.35
CA ALA A 30 25.42 -13.73 13.63
C ALA A 30 25.66 -13.53 12.14
N LEU A 31 25.02 -12.54 11.51
CA LEU A 31 25.19 -12.18 10.11
C LEU A 31 26.61 -11.71 9.77
N LYS A 32 27.31 -11.05 10.71
CA LYS A 32 28.72 -10.66 10.51
C LYS A 32 29.68 -11.85 10.57
N LYS A 33 29.31 -12.93 11.27
CA LYS A 33 30.11 -14.16 11.38
C LYS A 33 29.75 -15.21 10.32
N ALA A 34 28.55 -15.12 9.76
CA ALA A 34 28.05 -16.07 8.78
C ALA A 34 28.83 -15.99 7.47
N THR A 35 29.03 -17.14 6.85
CA THR A 35 29.58 -17.31 5.50
C THR A 35 28.58 -18.09 4.66
N SER A 36 28.79 -18.16 3.34
CA SER A 36 27.87 -18.91 2.47
C SER A 36 27.77 -20.38 2.92
N GLY A 37 26.54 -20.89 3.09
CA GLY A 37 26.25 -22.20 3.65
C GLY A 37 26.11 -22.23 5.18
N SER A 38 26.26 -21.10 5.87
CA SER A 38 25.96 -20.98 7.31
C SER A 38 24.45 -20.99 7.57
N GLN A 39 24.07 -21.62 8.69
CA GLN A 39 22.72 -21.52 9.27
C GLN A 39 22.78 -20.69 10.56
N ILE A 40 21.87 -19.74 10.69
CA ILE A 40 21.64 -18.96 11.90
C ILE A 40 20.37 -19.51 12.56
N GLN A 41 20.53 -20.27 13.64
CA GLN A 41 19.44 -20.88 14.39
C GLN A 41 18.96 -19.95 15.51
N LEU A 42 17.70 -19.53 15.44
CA LEU A 42 17.09 -18.65 16.43
C LEU A 42 16.40 -19.46 17.52
N ALA A 43 16.58 -19.04 18.77
CA ALA A 43 15.74 -19.44 19.90
C ALA A 43 14.47 -18.59 19.98
N ASP A 44 13.48 -19.05 20.74
CA ASP A 44 12.29 -18.26 21.08
C ASP A 44 12.67 -16.92 21.71
N GLY A 45 11.95 -15.86 21.32
CA GLY A 45 12.21 -14.52 21.82
C GLY A 45 11.81 -13.41 20.86
N SER A 46 12.01 -12.19 21.31
CA SER A 46 11.87 -10.98 20.49
C SER A 46 13.24 -10.47 20.08
N TYR A 47 13.40 -10.20 18.79
CA TYR A 47 14.60 -9.70 18.14
C TYR A 47 14.27 -8.32 17.57
N ASN A 48 14.68 -7.27 18.27
CA ASN A 48 14.33 -5.89 17.98
C ASN A 48 15.46 -4.94 18.41
N ALA A 49 15.28 -3.63 18.24
CA ALA A 49 16.29 -2.65 18.62
C ALA A 49 16.65 -2.69 20.13
N ALA A 50 15.69 -3.00 21.01
CA ALA A 50 15.93 -3.13 22.45
C ALA A 50 16.73 -4.40 22.80
N SER A 51 16.64 -5.46 21.99
CA SER A 51 17.52 -6.64 22.13
C SER A 51 18.89 -6.45 21.47
N GLY A 52 19.14 -5.30 20.82
CA GLY A 52 20.42 -4.95 20.20
C GLY A 52 20.48 -5.16 18.68
N GLU A 53 19.37 -5.48 18.02
CA GLU A 53 19.35 -5.62 16.56
C GLU A 53 19.55 -4.28 15.84
N VAL A 54 20.28 -4.33 14.73
CA VAL A 54 20.49 -3.20 13.82
C VAL A 54 19.87 -3.55 12.47
N PHE A 55 18.79 -2.86 12.14
CA PHE A 55 18.05 -3.04 10.89
C PHE A 55 18.57 -2.10 9.78
N PRO A 56 18.45 -2.47 8.49
CA PRO A 56 17.85 -3.71 8.00
C PRO A 56 18.79 -4.91 8.17
N LEU A 57 18.22 -6.07 8.47
CA LEU A 57 18.96 -7.33 8.53
C LEU A 57 19.20 -7.81 7.09
N SER A 58 20.43 -7.61 6.62
CA SER A 58 20.85 -8.02 5.27
C SER A 58 21.42 -9.43 5.31
N VAL A 59 20.73 -10.39 4.70
CA VAL A 59 21.11 -11.80 4.73
C VAL A 59 21.97 -12.13 3.50
N PRO A 60 23.26 -12.49 3.69
CA PRO A 60 24.18 -12.74 2.58
C PRO A 60 23.79 -13.97 1.74
N ALA A 61 24.40 -14.05 0.56
CA ALA A 61 24.15 -15.13 -0.37
C ALA A 61 24.46 -16.52 0.23
N GLY A 62 23.48 -17.43 0.16
CA GLY A 62 23.58 -18.79 0.68
C GLY A 62 23.53 -18.93 2.21
N VAL A 63 23.17 -17.87 2.95
CA VAL A 63 22.98 -17.93 4.41
C VAL A 63 21.51 -18.17 4.75
N SER A 64 21.25 -19.06 5.70
CA SER A 64 19.89 -19.39 6.16
C SER A 64 19.63 -18.84 7.56
N ILE A 65 18.55 -18.09 7.75
CA ILE A 65 17.98 -17.79 9.07
C ILE A 65 16.84 -18.77 9.33
N VAL A 66 16.93 -19.52 10.43
CA VAL A 66 16.02 -20.60 10.76
C VAL A 66 15.49 -20.42 12.18
N GLY A 67 14.17 -20.28 12.31
CA GLY A 67 13.45 -20.35 13.57
C GLY A 67 12.71 -21.69 13.71
N ASN A 68 11.41 -21.63 13.98
CA ASN A 68 10.54 -22.79 14.11
C ASN A 68 9.56 -22.86 12.93
N GLU A 69 9.85 -23.71 11.95
CA GLU A 69 9.01 -23.85 10.75
C GLU A 69 7.65 -24.51 11.05
N ALA A 70 7.60 -25.40 12.05
CA ALA A 70 6.40 -26.16 12.37
C ALA A 70 5.25 -25.25 12.87
N ASN A 71 5.59 -24.20 13.63
CA ASN A 71 4.63 -23.21 14.14
C ASN A 71 4.69 -21.87 13.38
N LYS A 72 5.38 -21.83 12.24
CA LYS A 72 5.60 -20.62 11.43
C LYS A 72 6.22 -19.44 12.19
N GLY A 73 7.05 -19.74 13.18
CA GLY A 73 7.77 -18.76 13.98
C GLY A 73 6.93 -17.99 14.99
N SER A 74 5.79 -18.53 15.44
CA SER A 74 4.88 -17.81 16.35
C SER A 74 5.51 -17.38 17.68
N SER A 75 6.62 -18.01 18.09
CA SER A 75 7.40 -17.70 19.29
C SER A 75 8.67 -16.89 19.03
N ILE A 76 8.95 -16.55 17.77
CA ILE A 76 10.17 -15.87 17.31
C ILE A 76 9.77 -14.60 16.57
N LEU A 77 9.65 -13.50 17.30
CA LEU A 77 9.24 -12.20 16.76
C LEU A 77 10.47 -11.37 16.37
N ILE A 78 10.57 -11.03 15.09
CA ILE A 78 11.56 -10.08 14.58
C ILE A 78 10.84 -8.79 14.24
N GLU A 79 11.10 -7.74 15.02
CA GLU A 79 10.42 -6.46 14.90
C GLU A 79 11.42 -5.32 14.71
N GLY A 80 11.32 -4.65 13.58
CA GLY A 80 12.12 -3.47 13.33
C GLY A 80 12.13 -3.04 11.89
N SER A 81 12.79 -1.93 11.63
CA SER A 81 12.91 -1.34 10.31
C SER A 81 14.23 -0.61 10.19
N GLY A 82 14.85 -0.68 9.03
CA GLY A 82 15.98 0.17 8.68
C GLY A 82 15.84 0.74 7.28
N GLN A 83 16.56 1.82 7.03
CA GLN A 83 16.63 2.45 5.71
C GLN A 83 17.41 1.54 4.76
N TYR A 84 16.81 1.27 3.61
CA TYR A 84 17.44 0.55 2.51
C TYR A 84 17.31 1.37 1.24
N LEU A 85 18.44 1.71 0.62
CA LEU A 85 18.45 2.37 -0.68
C LEU A 85 18.29 1.32 -1.76
N SER A 86 17.06 1.16 -2.25
CA SER A 86 16.77 0.28 -3.37
C SER A 86 17.40 0.84 -4.66
N ARG A 87 17.75 -0.05 -5.60
CA ARG A 87 18.28 0.34 -6.92
C ARG A 87 17.18 0.59 -7.94
N THR A 88 16.00 0.01 -7.73
CA THR A 88 14.80 0.13 -8.58
C THR A 88 13.75 1.04 -7.96
N PHE A 89 13.77 1.20 -6.64
CA PHE A 89 12.95 2.14 -5.89
C PHE A 89 13.86 3.07 -5.08
N ALA A 90 13.40 4.27 -4.72
CA ALA A 90 14.17 5.15 -3.82
C ALA A 90 14.28 4.52 -2.41
N GLY A 91 14.65 5.31 -1.39
CA GLY A 91 14.72 4.85 0.00
C GLY A 91 13.46 4.09 0.46
N GLN A 92 13.67 2.89 0.99
CA GLN A 92 12.67 2.00 1.57
C GLN A 92 12.93 1.78 3.06
N ASN A 93 11.88 1.45 3.81
CA ASN A 93 11.95 1.01 5.19
C ASN A 93 11.71 -0.49 5.22
N VAL A 94 12.72 -1.28 5.58
CA VAL A 94 12.65 -2.74 5.47
C VAL A 94 13.21 -3.42 6.72
N THR A 95 12.64 -4.57 7.10
CA THR A 95 13.19 -5.40 8.18
C THR A 95 14.32 -6.27 7.65
N PHE A 96 14.08 -6.94 6.50
CA PHE A 96 15.04 -7.81 5.84
C PHE A 96 15.35 -7.40 4.41
N VAL A 97 16.60 -7.64 4.01
CA VAL A 97 17.04 -7.67 2.62
C VAL A 97 17.69 -9.03 2.38
N LEU A 98 17.24 -9.78 1.37
CA LEU A 98 17.72 -11.14 1.11
C LEU A 98 18.48 -11.23 -0.21
N ASP A 99 19.69 -11.76 -0.16
CA ASP A 99 20.53 -11.99 -1.34
C ASP A 99 20.27 -13.37 -1.99
N ASN A 100 20.97 -13.68 -3.07
CA ASN A 100 20.82 -14.92 -3.82
C ASN A 100 21.07 -16.18 -2.98
N GLY A 101 20.12 -17.11 -2.99
CA GLY A 101 20.22 -18.34 -2.20
C GLY A 101 20.13 -18.12 -0.69
N ALA A 102 19.87 -16.89 -0.21
CA ALA A 102 19.56 -16.67 1.18
C ALA A 102 18.21 -17.32 1.53
N GLU A 103 18.07 -17.77 2.77
CA GLU A 103 16.84 -18.39 3.24
C GLU A 103 16.33 -17.72 4.52
N LEU A 104 15.01 -17.51 4.60
CA LEU A 104 14.32 -17.06 5.80
C LEU A 104 13.21 -18.04 6.12
N LYS A 105 13.34 -18.75 7.24
CA LYS A 105 12.46 -19.88 7.59
C LYS A 105 11.98 -19.81 9.04
N GLY A 106 10.69 -20.03 9.26
CA GLY A 106 10.17 -20.27 10.62
C GLY A 106 10.22 -19.07 11.56
N VAL A 107 10.00 -17.85 11.08
CA VAL A 107 10.03 -16.63 11.91
C VAL A 107 8.76 -15.79 11.75
N THR A 108 8.43 -15.01 12.77
CA THR A 108 7.43 -13.93 12.68
C THR A 108 8.13 -12.60 12.42
N VAL A 109 7.65 -11.82 11.46
CA VAL A 109 8.22 -10.51 11.08
C VAL A 109 7.16 -9.43 11.14
N THR A 110 7.48 -8.34 11.85
CA THR A 110 6.66 -7.12 11.95
C THR A 110 7.48 -5.90 11.57
N ASN A 111 6.91 -5.03 10.72
CA ASN A 111 7.48 -3.72 10.43
C ASN A 111 6.44 -2.60 10.63
N SER A 112 6.46 -2.01 11.82
CA SER A 112 5.53 -0.96 12.23
C SER A 112 5.92 0.45 11.75
N ALA A 113 7.08 0.60 11.09
CA ALA A 113 7.55 1.89 10.58
C ALA A 113 6.70 2.39 9.42
N THR A 114 6.63 3.71 9.20
CA THR A 114 5.89 4.27 8.07
C THR A 114 6.46 3.74 6.74
N ARG A 115 5.58 3.16 5.89
CA ARG A 115 5.98 2.43 4.66
C ARG A 115 6.92 1.23 4.91
N GLY A 116 6.89 0.67 6.11
CA GLY A 116 7.68 -0.47 6.52
C GLY A 116 7.25 -1.77 5.83
N SER A 117 8.16 -2.37 5.08
CA SER A 117 8.02 -3.69 4.47
C SER A 117 8.74 -4.73 5.33
N GLY A 118 8.19 -5.93 5.47
CA GLY A 118 8.86 -7.01 6.20
C GLY A 118 10.15 -7.43 5.47
N VAL A 119 10.03 -7.91 4.23
CA VAL A 119 11.16 -8.38 3.43
C VAL A 119 11.20 -7.66 2.10
N TRP A 120 12.41 -7.25 1.70
CA TRP A 120 12.70 -6.69 0.39
C TRP A 120 13.56 -7.66 -0.41
N VAL A 121 13.05 -8.07 -1.58
CA VAL A 121 13.74 -8.93 -2.54
C VAL A 121 13.90 -8.13 -3.83
N GLU A 122 15.13 -7.87 -4.23
CA GLU A 122 15.41 -7.00 -5.37
C GLU A 122 16.46 -7.60 -6.28
N SER A 123 16.02 -8.12 -7.44
CA SER A 123 16.83 -8.88 -8.41
C SER A 123 17.73 -9.94 -7.76
N THR A 124 17.16 -10.65 -6.78
CA THR A 124 17.76 -11.80 -6.09
C THR A 124 16.74 -12.96 -6.06
N SER A 125 17.24 -14.17 -5.76
CA SER A 125 16.43 -15.40 -5.73
C SER A 125 16.54 -16.14 -4.36
N PRO A 126 16.02 -15.56 -3.28
CA PRO A 126 15.98 -16.21 -1.96
C PRO A 126 14.82 -17.20 -1.81
N THR A 127 14.86 -17.99 -0.73
CA THR A 127 13.72 -18.80 -0.25
C THR A 127 13.12 -18.20 1.01
N ILE A 128 11.83 -17.92 1.01
CA ILE A 128 11.07 -17.47 2.18
C ILE A 128 10.01 -18.53 2.47
N ALA A 129 10.14 -19.26 3.57
CA ALA A 129 9.27 -20.40 3.83
C ALA A 129 8.82 -20.51 5.28
N ASN A 130 7.56 -20.91 5.48
CA ASN A 130 7.02 -21.18 6.82
C ASN A 130 7.20 -20.01 7.79
N CYS A 131 7.06 -18.77 7.32
CA CYS A 131 7.13 -17.56 8.14
C CYS A 131 5.75 -16.95 8.34
N THR A 132 5.63 -16.08 9.34
CA THR A 132 4.47 -15.22 9.57
C THR A 132 4.85 -13.76 9.38
N PHE A 133 4.27 -13.07 8.41
CA PHE A 133 4.44 -11.64 8.20
C PHE A 133 3.18 -10.93 8.67
N THR A 134 3.29 -10.16 9.74
CA THR A 134 2.12 -9.54 10.34
C THR A 134 2.33 -8.09 10.71
N LYS A 135 1.24 -7.31 10.68
CA LYS A 135 1.20 -5.91 11.14
C LYS A 135 2.27 -5.02 10.50
N CYS A 136 2.73 -5.37 9.29
CA CYS A 136 3.60 -4.50 8.51
C CYS A 136 2.77 -3.31 8.01
N LYS A 137 3.31 -2.09 8.10
CA LYS A 137 2.61 -0.88 7.62
C LYS A 137 2.49 -0.82 6.09
N ARG A 138 3.21 -1.66 5.37
CA ARG A 138 3.09 -1.81 3.93
C ARG A 138 2.83 -3.26 3.57
N GLU A 139 3.80 -3.98 3.02
CA GLU A 139 3.66 -5.39 2.68
C GLU A 139 4.55 -6.29 3.52
N GLY A 140 4.14 -7.56 3.67
CA GLY A 140 4.98 -8.56 4.31
C GLY A 140 6.24 -8.83 3.48
N VAL A 141 6.07 -9.06 2.17
CA VAL A 141 7.18 -9.26 1.22
C VAL A 141 6.97 -8.41 -0.03
N PHE A 142 8.00 -7.67 -0.44
CA PHE A 142 8.06 -6.94 -1.71
C PHE A 142 9.15 -7.54 -2.62
N VAL A 143 8.77 -7.97 -3.82
CA VAL A 143 9.66 -8.54 -4.83
C VAL A 143 9.76 -7.61 -6.03
N THR A 144 10.99 -7.29 -6.45
CA THR A 144 11.18 -6.33 -7.53
C THR A 144 12.50 -6.46 -8.30
N GLY A 145 12.72 -5.54 -9.24
CA GLY A 145 13.73 -5.68 -10.28
C GLY A 145 13.49 -6.94 -11.08
N ASP A 146 14.50 -7.80 -11.19
CA ASP A 146 14.40 -9.13 -11.81
C ASP A 146 14.32 -10.26 -10.75
N GLY A 147 13.76 -9.97 -9.57
CA GLY A 147 13.71 -10.92 -8.45
C GLY A 147 12.97 -12.20 -8.83
N ASN A 148 13.47 -13.36 -8.38
CA ASN A 148 12.87 -14.67 -8.67
C ASN A 148 12.87 -15.58 -7.42
N PRO A 149 12.22 -15.17 -6.32
CA PRO A 149 12.21 -15.93 -5.08
C PRO A 149 11.28 -17.14 -5.12
N VAL A 150 11.51 -18.08 -4.20
CA VAL A 150 10.49 -19.05 -3.78
C VAL A 150 9.87 -18.54 -2.49
N ILE A 151 8.58 -18.24 -2.52
CA ILE A 151 7.81 -17.79 -1.35
C ILE A 151 6.74 -18.85 -1.08
N ARG A 152 6.95 -19.67 -0.05
CA ARG A 152 6.08 -20.84 0.17
C ARG A 152 5.59 -21.04 1.60
N SER A 153 4.34 -21.47 1.74
CA SER A 153 3.76 -21.87 3.03
C SER A 153 3.85 -20.79 4.12
N ASN A 154 3.86 -19.51 3.74
CA ASN A 154 3.89 -18.39 4.69
C ASN A 154 2.47 -17.92 5.04
N GLN A 155 2.36 -17.19 6.15
CA GLN A 155 1.17 -16.46 6.56
C GLN A 155 1.42 -14.96 6.44
N PHE A 156 0.48 -14.23 5.84
CA PHE A 156 0.49 -12.78 5.69
C PHE A 156 -0.79 -12.22 6.31
N ILE A 157 -0.69 -11.62 7.51
CA ILE A 157 -1.85 -11.33 8.35
C ILE A 157 -1.83 -9.86 8.77
N GLU A 158 -2.91 -9.11 8.55
CA GLU A 158 -3.05 -7.72 9.05
C GLU A 158 -1.97 -6.75 8.51
N ASN A 159 -1.41 -7.02 7.34
CA ASN A 159 -0.49 -6.09 6.68
C ASN A 159 -1.28 -4.97 6.00
N ALA A 160 -0.93 -3.72 6.31
CA ALA A 160 -1.79 -2.57 6.01
C ALA A 160 -1.95 -2.27 4.51
N ALA A 161 -0.92 -2.55 3.68
CA ALA A 161 -1.02 -2.43 2.24
C ALA A 161 -1.29 -3.77 1.57
N ASN A 162 -0.33 -4.69 1.57
CA ASN A 162 -0.48 -5.98 0.86
C ASN A 162 0.05 -7.15 1.70
N GLY A 163 -0.39 -8.38 1.43
CA GLY A 163 0.34 -9.56 1.88
C GLY A 163 1.69 -9.63 1.16
N ILE A 164 1.62 -9.82 -0.15
CA ILE A 164 2.78 -9.90 -1.06
C ILE A 164 2.62 -8.86 -2.16
N ALA A 165 3.70 -8.16 -2.51
CA ALA A 165 3.75 -7.28 -3.68
C ALA A 165 4.88 -7.70 -4.63
N ILE A 166 4.61 -7.71 -5.94
CA ILE A 166 5.53 -8.14 -6.99
C ILE A 166 5.48 -7.12 -8.12
N ALA A 167 6.59 -6.45 -8.41
CA ALA A 167 6.65 -5.33 -9.34
C ALA A 167 7.87 -5.41 -10.27
N LYS A 168 7.95 -4.49 -11.24
CA LYS A 168 8.97 -4.48 -12.31
C LYS A 168 8.95 -5.78 -13.11
N ASN A 169 10.10 -6.38 -13.40
CA ASN A 169 10.23 -7.61 -14.18
C ASN A 169 10.22 -8.87 -13.31
N ALA A 170 9.84 -8.74 -12.03
CA ALA A 170 9.98 -9.82 -11.07
C ALA A 170 9.14 -11.06 -11.46
N LYS A 171 9.71 -12.21 -11.13
CA LYS A 171 9.14 -13.54 -11.27
C LYS A 171 8.98 -14.15 -9.87
N GLY A 172 9.16 -15.45 -9.76
CA GLY A 172 9.10 -16.20 -8.52
C GLY A 172 7.96 -17.20 -8.51
N GLU A 173 8.10 -18.16 -7.59
CA GLU A 173 7.08 -19.16 -7.29
C GLU A 173 6.45 -18.84 -5.93
N ILE A 174 5.18 -18.49 -5.97
CA ILE A 174 4.39 -18.09 -4.81
C ILE A 174 3.43 -19.23 -4.52
N GLN A 175 3.77 -20.08 -3.56
CA GLN A 175 3.09 -21.37 -3.37
C GLN A 175 2.54 -21.60 -1.97
N GLY A 176 1.26 -21.95 -1.85
CA GLY A 176 0.70 -22.41 -0.57
C GLY A 176 0.68 -21.35 0.53
N ASN A 177 0.77 -20.06 0.18
CA ASN A 177 0.74 -18.98 1.16
C ASN A 177 -0.70 -18.63 1.53
N THR A 178 -0.87 -18.08 2.73
CA THR A 178 -2.16 -17.60 3.24
C THR A 178 -2.11 -16.09 3.45
N CYS A 179 -2.98 -15.32 2.80
CA CYS A 179 -3.09 -13.87 2.97
C CYS A 179 -4.46 -13.49 3.54
N ILE A 180 -4.48 -12.91 4.74
CA ILE A 180 -5.71 -12.61 5.51
C ILE A 180 -5.67 -11.19 6.08
N ASN A 181 -6.80 -10.48 6.03
CA ASN A 181 -6.97 -9.15 6.63
C ASN A 181 -5.93 -8.12 6.17
N THR A 182 -5.49 -8.21 4.91
CA THR A 182 -4.59 -7.23 4.29
C THR A 182 -5.35 -6.27 3.37
N GLY A 183 -4.71 -5.20 2.89
CA GLY A 183 -5.30 -4.40 1.82
C GLY A 183 -5.47 -5.24 0.55
N PHE A 184 -4.39 -5.61 -0.13
CA PHE A 184 -4.44 -6.63 -1.18
C PHE A 184 -3.74 -7.91 -0.74
N GLY A 185 -4.37 -9.06 -0.91
CA GLY A 185 -3.72 -10.33 -0.60
C GLY A 185 -2.40 -10.48 -1.36
N ILE A 186 -2.47 -10.36 -2.69
CA ILE A 186 -1.30 -10.31 -3.57
C ILE A 186 -1.46 -9.20 -4.62
N ALA A 187 -0.47 -8.31 -4.73
CA ALA A 187 -0.43 -7.25 -5.72
C ALA A 187 0.68 -7.52 -6.76
N ILE A 188 0.34 -7.44 -8.04
CA ILE A 188 1.26 -7.69 -9.17
C ILE A 188 1.18 -6.50 -10.14
N SER A 189 2.32 -5.90 -10.50
CA SER A 189 2.36 -4.69 -11.33
C SER A 189 3.47 -4.70 -12.37
N ASP A 190 3.53 -3.64 -13.18
CA ASP A 190 4.51 -3.42 -14.25
C ASP A 190 4.53 -4.58 -15.26
N THR A 191 5.62 -5.34 -15.37
CA THR A 191 5.84 -6.44 -16.32
C THR A 191 6.01 -7.77 -15.61
N ALA A 192 5.66 -7.85 -14.32
CA ALA A 192 5.91 -9.01 -13.49
C ALA A 192 5.15 -10.25 -13.99
N SER A 193 5.79 -11.41 -13.88
CA SER A 193 5.27 -12.70 -14.36
C SER A 193 5.49 -13.85 -13.37
N PRO A 194 5.08 -13.72 -12.10
CA PRO A 194 5.19 -14.80 -11.12
C PRO A 194 4.20 -15.94 -11.39
N LYS A 195 4.49 -17.10 -10.83
CA LYS A 195 3.58 -18.25 -10.77
C LYS A 195 2.95 -18.32 -9.37
N LEU A 196 1.63 -18.24 -9.30
CA LEU A 196 0.85 -18.34 -8.06
C LEU A 196 0.15 -19.69 -8.02
N VAL A 197 0.49 -20.52 -7.04
CA VAL A 197 0.00 -21.91 -6.92
C VAL A 197 -0.54 -22.17 -5.53
N ASP A 198 -1.73 -22.74 -5.41
CA ASP A 198 -2.30 -23.23 -4.13
C ASP A 198 -2.38 -22.16 -3.01
N ASN A 199 -2.42 -20.87 -3.33
CA ASN A 199 -2.51 -19.82 -2.31
C ASN A 199 -3.95 -19.64 -1.82
N LYS A 200 -4.12 -19.35 -0.54
CA LYS A 200 -5.41 -19.04 0.11
C LYS A 200 -5.46 -17.56 0.45
N ILE A 201 -6.41 -16.84 -0.11
CA ILE A 201 -6.45 -15.39 -0.08
C ILE A 201 -7.86 -14.95 0.31
N SER A 202 -8.03 -14.57 1.57
CA SER A 202 -9.36 -14.31 2.12
C SER A 202 -9.42 -13.12 3.05
N GLU A 203 -10.61 -12.51 3.19
CA GLU A 203 -10.86 -11.42 4.14
C GLU A 203 -9.96 -10.19 3.91
N ASN A 204 -9.42 -10.01 2.71
CA ASN A 204 -8.66 -8.82 2.35
C ASN A 204 -9.60 -7.74 1.79
N ARG A 205 -9.08 -6.54 1.54
CA ARG A 205 -9.84 -5.57 0.73
C ARG A 205 -10.07 -6.13 -0.68
N SER A 206 -9.02 -6.57 -1.37
CA SER A 206 -9.12 -7.37 -2.59
C SER A 206 -8.17 -8.56 -2.52
N GLY A 207 -8.51 -9.66 -3.19
CA GLY A 207 -7.70 -10.87 -3.19
C GLY A 207 -6.40 -10.69 -3.97
N ILE A 208 -6.46 -10.84 -5.30
CA ILE A 208 -5.33 -10.66 -6.20
C ILE A 208 -5.59 -9.44 -7.08
N VAL A 209 -4.65 -8.50 -7.12
CA VAL A 209 -4.71 -7.30 -7.97
C VAL A 209 -3.56 -7.30 -8.96
N ILE A 210 -3.87 -7.21 -10.25
CA ILE A 210 -2.91 -7.32 -11.35
C ILE A 210 -3.03 -6.09 -12.25
N SER A 211 -1.92 -5.40 -12.46
CA SER A 211 -1.88 -4.10 -13.15
C SER A 211 -0.69 -3.98 -14.12
N GLY A 212 -0.62 -2.85 -14.83
CA GLY A 212 0.44 -2.61 -15.80
C GLY A 212 0.30 -3.51 -17.02
N SER A 213 1.38 -4.16 -17.40
CA SER A 213 1.48 -5.20 -18.43
C SER A 213 1.87 -6.56 -17.81
N ALA A 214 1.52 -6.80 -16.55
CA ALA A 214 1.87 -8.05 -15.86
C ALA A 214 1.20 -9.27 -16.51
N ARG A 215 1.89 -10.42 -16.42
CA ARG A 215 1.53 -11.71 -17.05
C ARG A 215 1.72 -12.88 -16.09
N PRO A 216 1.11 -12.89 -14.89
CA PRO A 216 1.27 -14.00 -13.96
C PRO A 216 0.48 -15.24 -14.40
N ILE A 217 0.88 -16.40 -13.91
CA ILE A 217 0.16 -17.67 -14.08
C ILE A 217 -0.49 -18.03 -12.74
N LEU A 218 -1.81 -18.20 -12.72
CA LEU A 218 -2.57 -18.51 -11.52
C LEU A 218 -3.12 -19.94 -11.62
N ARG A 219 -2.73 -20.81 -10.69
CA ARG A 219 -3.24 -22.19 -10.59
C ARG A 219 -3.70 -22.53 -9.18
N ASN A 220 -4.88 -23.15 -9.07
CA ASN A 220 -5.43 -23.69 -7.82
C ASN A 220 -5.47 -22.70 -6.64
N ASN A 221 -5.53 -21.40 -6.92
CA ASN A 221 -5.64 -20.40 -5.87
C ASN A 221 -7.09 -20.29 -5.41
N ILE A 222 -7.28 -20.05 -4.12
CA ILE A 222 -8.60 -19.81 -3.52
C ILE A 222 -8.66 -18.36 -3.08
N CYS A 223 -9.52 -17.57 -3.72
CA CYS A 223 -9.80 -16.18 -3.39
C CYS A 223 -11.26 -16.05 -2.94
N GLU A 224 -11.49 -15.93 -1.63
CA GLU A 224 -12.84 -15.91 -1.08
C GLU A 224 -13.04 -14.90 0.05
N ARG A 225 -14.27 -14.42 0.23
CA ARG A 225 -14.66 -13.51 1.32
C ARG A 225 -13.82 -12.22 1.39
N ASN A 226 -13.25 -11.76 0.28
CA ASN A 226 -12.63 -10.43 0.22
C ASN A 226 -13.73 -9.36 0.15
N THR A 227 -13.52 -8.19 0.75
CA THR A 227 -14.58 -7.16 0.88
C THR A 227 -14.91 -6.48 -0.46
N GLN A 228 -13.97 -6.46 -1.40
CA GLN A 228 -14.17 -6.07 -2.79
C GLN A 228 -14.09 -7.31 -3.68
N ASP A 229 -13.01 -7.49 -4.44
CA ASP A 229 -12.94 -8.51 -5.47
C ASP A 229 -12.03 -9.68 -5.13
N GLY A 230 -12.30 -10.84 -5.73
CA GLY A 230 -11.40 -11.99 -5.69
C GLY A 230 -10.16 -11.79 -6.56
N LEU A 231 -10.38 -11.41 -7.83
CA LEU A 231 -9.35 -11.04 -8.81
C LEU A 231 -9.71 -9.72 -9.49
N THR A 232 -8.80 -8.75 -9.47
CA THR A 232 -8.93 -7.48 -10.18
C THR A 232 -7.80 -7.34 -11.21
N VAL A 233 -8.14 -7.21 -12.49
CA VAL A 233 -7.18 -7.03 -13.59
C VAL A 233 -7.40 -5.66 -14.22
N ILE A 234 -6.35 -4.84 -14.28
CA ILE A 234 -6.41 -3.44 -14.76
C ILE A 234 -5.31 -3.12 -15.77
N ALA A 235 -5.45 -2.00 -16.47
CA ALA A 235 -4.53 -1.51 -17.50
C ALA A 235 -4.38 -2.51 -18.67
N ASN A 236 -3.15 -2.96 -18.97
CA ASN A 236 -2.84 -3.90 -20.05
C ASN A 236 -2.46 -5.29 -19.50
N ALA A 237 -2.79 -5.59 -18.25
CA ALA A 237 -2.50 -6.88 -17.64
C ALA A 237 -3.25 -8.01 -18.37
N LEU A 238 -2.64 -9.19 -18.38
CA LEU A 238 -3.20 -10.39 -19.02
C LEU A 238 -2.71 -11.62 -18.27
N PRO A 239 -3.31 -11.91 -17.09
CA PRO A 239 -2.99 -13.12 -16.37
C PRO A 239 -3.45 -14.37 -17.13
N ASP A 240 -2.65 -15.42 -17.04
CA ASP A 240 -3.08 -16.77 -17.39
C ASP A 240 -3.81 -17.37 -16.19
N ILE A 241 -5.14 -17.31 -16.22
CA ILE A 241 -6.01 -17.97 -15.24
C ILE A 241 -6.50 -19.35 -15.72
N GLY A 242 -5.96 -19.89 -16.82
CA GLY A 242 -6.34 -21.19 -17.36
C GLY A 242 -6.32 -21.21 -18.89
N SER A 243 -5.91 -22.35 -19.44
CA SER A 243 -5.92 -22.65 -20.88
C SER A 243 -6.51 -24.03 -21.14
N THR A 244 -6.78 -24.38 -22.39
CA THR A 244 -7.31 -25.70 -22.79
C THR A 244 -6.40 -26.85 -22.35
N ASN A 245 -5.08 -26.66 -22.43
CA ASN A 245 -4.09 -27.68 -22.09
C ASN A 245 -3.68 -27.63 -20.61
N ASN A 246 -3.97 -26.54 -19.91
CA ASN A 246 -3.59 -26.34 -18.52
C ASN A 246 -4.70 -25.53 -17.81
N PRO A 247 -5.76 -26.22 -17.36
CA PRO A 247 -6.88 -25.58 -16.65
C PRO A 247 -6.41 -24.82 -15.41
N GLY A 248 -7.13 -23.75 -15.08
CA GLY A 248 -6.76 -22.86 -13.98
C GLY A 248 -6.90 -23.50 -12.60
N GLY A 249 -8.01 -24.19 -12.35
CA GLY A 249 -8.35 -24.73 -11.02
C GLY A 249 -8.57 -23.67 -9.94
N ASN A 250 -8.61 -22.39 -10.29
CA ASN A 250 -8.76 -21.32 -9.31
C ASN A 250 -10.23 -21.22 -8.87
N ILE A 251 -10.42 -20.85 -7.61
CA ILE A 251 -11.73 -20.63 -7.01
C ILE A 251 -11.82 -19.15 -6.62
N PHE A 252 -12.70 -18.41 -7.29
CA PHE A 252 -13.07 -17.05 -6.92
C PHE A 252 -14.54 -17.08 -6.52
N ARG A 253 -14.82 -16.94 -5.22
CA ARG A 253 -16.20 -17.04 -4.72
C ARG A 253 -16.46 -16.17 -3.52
N SER A 254 -17.72 -15.80 -3.33
CA SER A 254 -18.17 -15.11 -2.12
C SER A 254 -17.39 -13.81 -1.84
N ASN A 255 -16.87 -13.15 -2.87
CA ASN A 255 -16.24 -11.84 -2.74
C ASN A 255 -17.32 -10.74 -2.77
N GLY A 256 -17.04 -9.62 -2.10
CA GLY A 256 -18.03 -8.57 -1.85
C GLY A 256 -18.59 -7.95 -3.12
N GLN A 257 -17.74 -7.44 -4.00
CA GLN A 257 -18.14 -6.81 -5.27
C GLN A 257 -18.18 -7.85 -6.39
N PHE A 258 -17.03 -8.29 -6.90
CA PHE A 258 -16.93 -9.28 -7.97
C PHE A 258 -16.00 -10.44 -7.58
N ASP A 259 -16.30 -11.66 -8.00
CA ASP A 259 -15.35 -12.75 -7.94
C ASP A 259 -14.18 -12.49 -8.90
N VAL A 260 -14.49 -12.01 -10.12
CA VAL A 260 -13.49 -11.55 -11.08
C VAL A 260 -13.92 -10.22 -11.72
N GLN A 261 -13.11 -9.18 -11.54
CA GLN A 261 -13.23 -7.91 -12.24
C GLN A 261 -12.09 -7.76 -13.25
N ASN A 262 -12.42 -7.78 -14.53
CA ASN A 262 -11.53 -7.37 -15.60
C ASN A 262 -11.83 -5.93 -16.05
N ALA A 263 -11.08 -4.96 -15.53
CA ALA A 263 -11.09 -3.58 -16.01
C ALA A 263 -9.90 -3.27 -16.95
N SER A 264 -9.25 -4.30 -17.50
CA SER A 264 -8.26 -4.16 -18.57
C SER A 264 -8.93 -4.06 -19.94
N SER A 265 -8.15 -3.65 -20.95
CA SER A 265 -8.58 -3.68 -22.36
C SER A 265 -8.51 -5.09 -22.97
N ASN A 266 -7.83 -6.04 -22.34
CA ASN A 266 -7.66 -7.39 -22.84
C ASN A 266 -8.83 -8.28 -22.42
N LYS A 267 -9.30 -9.15 -23.32
CA LYS A 267 -10.25 -10.21 -22.96
C LYS A 267 -9.54 -11.28 -22.13
N LEU A 268 -10.12 -11.64 -20.99
CA LEU A 268 -9.64 -12.78 -20.20
C LEU A 268 -10.36 -14.04 -20.63
N THR A 269 -9.60 -15.11 -20.84
CA THR A 269 -10.15 -16.45 -21.03
C THR A 269 -10.09 -17.19 -19.70
N SER A 270 -11.24 -17.71 -19.25
CA SER A 270 -11.35 -18.52 -18.04
C SER A 270 -11.64 -19.97 -18.43
N ILE A 271 -10.72 -20.88 -18.09
CA ILE A 271 -10.86 -22.32 -18.33
C ILE A 271 -10.55 -23.07 -17.03
N GLY A 272 -11.50 -23.90 -16.58
CA GLY A 272 -11.37 -24.74 -15.38
C GLY A 272 -11.32 -23.96 -14.06
N ASN A 273 -11.89 -22.75 -14.02
CA ASN A 273 -12.03 -21.98 -12.78
C ASN A 273 -13.47 -22.03 -12.27
N GLN A 274 -13.62 -21.97 -10.96
CA GLN A 274 -14.91 -21.78 -10.30
C GLN A 274 -15.10 -20.28 -10.03
N ILE A 275 -16.01 -19.67 -10.77
CA ILE A 275 -16.36 -18.24 -10.69
C ILE A 275 -17.87 -18.15 -10.79
N ASP A 276 -18.53 -17.37 -9.93
CA ASP A 276 -19.95 -17.07 -10.09
C ASP A 276 -20.13 -16.11 -11.30
N PRO A 277 -20.81 -16.54 -12.39
CA PRO A 277 -21.00 -15.70 -13.58
C PRO A 277 -21.81 -14.42 -13.32
N THR A 278 -22.56 -14.35 -12.23
CA THR A 278 -23.29 -13.13 -11.82
C THR A 278 -22.39 -12.14 -11.09
N LYS A 279 -21.22 -12.59 -10.62
CA LYS A 279 -20.24 -11.83 -9.85
C LYS A 279 -19.01 -11.50 -10.70
N ILE A 280 -19.17 -11.31 -12.00
CA ILE A 280 -18.09 -10.87 -12.88
C ILE A 280 -18.32 -9.44 -13.39
N LYS A 281 -17.24 -8.77 -13.76
CA LYS A 281 -17.30 -7.49 -14.46
C LYS A 281 -16.23 -7.39 -15.53
N GLY A 282 -16.62 -6.93 -16.72
CA GLY A 282 -15.72 -6.72 -17.86
C GLY A 282 -15.61 -7.92 -18.80
N LEU A 283 -14.65 -7.85 -19.73
CA LEU A 283 -14.53 -8.80 -20.83
C LEU A 283 -13.91 -10.12 -20.36
N ILE A 284 -14.76 -11.09 -19.99
CA ILE A 284 -14.35 -12.42 -19.55
C ILE A 284 -15.12 -13.45 -20.38
N GLU A 285 -14.38 -14.36 -21.02
CA GLU A 285 -14.91 -15.46 -21.81
C GLU A 285 -14.70 -16.76 -21.08
N PHE A 286 -15.77 -17.53 -20.93
CA PHE A 286 -15.75 -18.87 -20.38
C PHE A 286 -15.76 -19.85 -21.55
N LEU A 287 -14.69 -20.65 -21.67
CA LEU A 287 -14.66 -21.72 -22.65
C LEU A 287 -15.01 -23.02 -21.95
N ASP A 288 -16.20 -23.52 -22.27
CA ASP A 288 -16.75 -24.75 -21.73
C ASP A 288 -15.90 -25.93 -22.18
N ASN A 289 -15.26 -26.60 -21.22
CA ASN A 289 -15.13 -28.04 -21.34
C ASN A 289 -14.89 -28.83 -20.06
N GLN A 290 -14.76 -28.21 -18.87
CA GLN A 290 -14.90 -28.87 -17.56
C GLN A 290 -15.26 -27.82 -16.49
N VAL A 291 -16.54 -27.44 -16.40
CA VAL A 291 -17.07 -26.96 -15.13
C VAL A 291 -17.22 -28.23 -14.27
N PRO A 292 -16.40 -28.46 -13.22
CA PRO A 292 -16.82 -29.44 -12.23
C PRO A 292 -18.15 -28.91 -11.69
N THR A 293 -19.19 -29.73 -11.84
CA THR A 293 -20.50 -29.50 -11.26
C THR A 293 -20.28 -28.95 -9.85
N PRO A 294 -20.96 -27.86 -9.42
CA PRO A 294 -20.82 -27.39 -8.05
C PRO A 294 -21.11 -28.59 -7.15
N THR A 295 -20.08 -29.09 -6.47
CA THR A 295 -20.26 -30.15 -5.50
C THR A 295 -21.22 -29.55 -4.47
N PRO A 296 -22.41 -30.14 -4.26
CA PRO A 296 -23.27 -29.68 -3.18
C PRO A 296 -22.42 -29.68 -1.91
N ASN A 297 -22.55 -28.59 -1.15
CA ASN A 297 -21.91 -28.40 0.14
C ASN A 297 -21.89 -29.74 0.88
N PRO A 298 -20.74 -30.27 1.34
CA PRO A 298 -20.79 -31.40 2.24
C PRO A 298 -21.67 -30.97 3.39
N THR A 299 -22.79 -31.67 3.58
CA THR A 299 -23.53 -31.59 4.83
C THR A 299 -22.48 -31.76 5.93
N PRO A 300 -22.39 -30.84 6.90
CA PRO A 300 -21.47 -31.03 8.00
C PRO A 300 -21.76 -32.41 8.56
N ASN A 301 -20.80 -33.33 8.46
CA ASN A 301 -20.89 -34.54 9.27
C ASN A 301 -20.97 -34.04 10.72
N PRO A 302 -21.95 -34.51 11.51
CA PRO A 302 -22.05 -34.11 12.89
C PRO A 302 -20.70 -34.38 13.55
N ILE A 303 -20.08 -33.32 14.05
CA ILE A 303 -18.97 -33.42 14.98
C ILE A 303 -19.48 -34.33 16.12
N PRO A 304 -18.81 -35.44 16.46
CA PRO A 304 -19.20 -36.20 17.64
C PRO A 304 -19.16 -35.23 18.83
N ASN A 305 -20.32 -35.08 19.45
CA ASN A 305 -20.54 -34.24 20.61
C ASN A 305 -19.42 -34.53 21.63
N PRO A 306 -18.56 -33.55 22.00
CA PRO A 306 -17.65 -33.77 23.11
C PRO A 306 -18.51 -34.04 24.35
N THR A 307 -18.30 -35.19 24.96
CA THR A 307 -18.85 -35.53 26.27
C THR A 307 -18.64 -34.34 27.21
N PRO A 308 -19.67 -33.84 27.91
CA PRO A 308 -19.52 -32.70 28.79
C PRO A 308 -18.54 -33.07 29.91
N THR A 309 -17.36 -32.44 29.88
CA THR A 309 -16.52 -32.28 31.06
C THR A 309 -17.30 -31.42 32.04
N PRO A 310 -17.44 -31.81 33.32
CA PRO A 310 -18.21 -31.04 34.29
C PRO A 310 -17.64 -29.62 34.42
N GLU A 311 -18.52 -28.65 34.23
CA GLU A 311 -18.27 -27.22 34.41
C GLU A 311 -17.96 -26.94 35.89
N PRO A 312 -16.83 -26.30 36.23
CA PRO A 312 -16.58 -25.88 37.60
C PRO A 312 -17.60 -24.81 38.02
N GLN A 313 -18.24 -25.05 39.15
CA GLN A 313 -19.20 -24.16 39.79
C GLN A 313 -18.57 -22.77 40.02
N PRO A 314 -19.25 -21.66 39.66
CA PRO A 314 -18.72 -20.32 39.87
C PRO A 314 -18.60 -20.02 41.36
N GLU A 315 -17.39 -19.71 41.79
CA GLU A 315 -17.15 -19.04 43.07
C GLU A 315 -17.74 -17.63 43.04
N PRO A 316 -18.25 -17.10 44.17
CA PRO A 316 -18.79 -15.76 44.25
C PRO A 316 -17.72 -14.72 43.90
N PHE A 317 -18.04 -13.87 42.93
CA PHE A 317 -17.22 -12.73 42.52
C PHE A 317 -16.98 -11.80 43.73
N PRO A 318 -15.73 -11.49 44.09
CA PRO A 318 -15.46 -10.40 45.03
C PRO A 318 -15.79 -9.06 44.34
N ASP A 319 -16.29 -8.11 45.13
CA ASP A 319 -16.59 -6.74 44.69
C ASP A 319 -15.38 -6.09 43.98
N PRO A 320 -15.61 -5.22 42.98
CA PRO A 320 -14.53 -4.62 42.21
C PRO A 320 -13.66 -3.73 43.11
N ILE A 321 -12.41 -4.14 43.29
CA ILE A 321 -11.36 -3.27 43.82
C ILE A 321 -11.18 -2.12 42.82
N PRO A 322 -11.23 -0.85 43.24
CA PRO A 322 -10.97 0.26 42.34
C PRO A 322 -9.55 0.16 41.78
N THR A 323 -9.45 -0.07 40.47
CA THR A 323 -8.20 0.05 39.71
C THR A 323 -7.64 1.47 39.88
N PRO A 324 -6.36 1.64 40.28
CA PRO A 324 -5.75 2.96 40.33
C PRO A 324 -5.73 3.57 38.93
N LEU A 325 -6.10 4.85 38.87
CA LEU A 325 -6.08 5.67 37.67
C LEU A 325 -4.68 5.57 37.01
N PRO A 326 -4.57 5.30 35.69
CA PRO A 326 -3.29 5.33 35.02
C PRO A 326 -2.67 6.72 35.18
N ASN A 327 -1.44 6.76 35.69
CA ASN A 327 -0.64 7.96 35.79
C ASN A 327 -0.52 8.58 34.37
N PRO A 328 -0.68 9.91 34.20
CA PRO A 328 -0.57 10.53 32.88
C PRO A 328 0.80 10.21 32.27
N THR A 329 0.79 9.49 31.16
CA THR A 329 1.95 9.33 30.29
C THR A 329 2.52 10.72 29.96
N PRO A 330 3.84 10.94 30.08
CA PRO A 330 4.44 12.21 29.70
C PRO A 330 4.14 12.49 28.23
N ASN A 331 3.64 13.68 27.97
CA ASN A 331 3.39 14.25 26.65
C ASN A 331 4.63 14.03 25.76
N PRO A 332 4.52 13.46 24.54
CA PRO A 332 5.68 13.30 23.67
C PRO A 332 6.33 14.66 23.45
N THR A 333 7.63 14.74 23.77
CA THR A 333 8.46 15.89 23.44
C THR A 333 8.32 16.16 21.94
N PRO A 334 7.97 17.38 21.49
CA PRO A 334 7.87 17.68 20.09
C PRO A 334 9.22 17.45 19.44
N THR A 335 9.30 16.43 18.57
CA THR A 335 10.44 16.24 17.67
C THR A 335 10.57 17.49 16.80
N PRO A 336 11.77 18.07 16.64
CA PRO A 336 11.94 19.32 15.92
C PRO A 336 11.39 19.19 14.50
N THR A 337 10.45 20.08 14.17
CA THR A 337 9.91 20.25 12.83
C THR A 337 11.07 20.57 11.88
N PRO A 338 11.32 19.78 10.81
CA PRO A 338 12.38 20.07 9.87
C PRO A 338 12.12 21.44 9.20
N THR A 339 13.16 22.28 9.23
CA THR A 339 13.18 23.66 8.72
C THR A 339 13.02 23.68 7.18
N PRO A 340 12.47 24.75 6.57
CA PRO A 340 11.95 24.76 5.19
C PRO A 340 12.91 24.44 4.02
N SER A 341 14.22 24.23 4.21
CA SER A 341 15.19 24.19 3.09
C SER A 341 15.71 22.81 2.67
N ASN A 342 15.34 21.71 3.32
CA ASN A 342 16.04 20.42 3.16
C ASN A 342 15.25 19.34 2.40
N LEU A 343 14.37 19.73 1.47
CA LEU A 343 13.70 18.76 0.60
C LEU A 343 14.66 18.24 -0.48
N THR A 344 15.03 16.97 -0.41
CA THR A 344 16.12 16.39 -1.23
C THR A 344 15.71 16.06 -2.66
N ASP A 345 14.43 15.83 -2.91
CA ASP A 345 13.88 15.33 -4.19
C ASP A 345 13.27 16.42 -5.09
N ILE A 346 13.44 17.70 -4.73
CA ILE A 346 12.87 18.82 -5.50
C ILE A 346 13.92 19.68 -6.21
N SER A 347 15.21 19.49 -5.97
CA SER A 347 16.26 20.43 -6.41
C SER A 347 16.28 20.69 -7.92
N ASN A 348 15.96 19.69 -8.74
CA ASN A 348 15.89 19.79 -10.21
C ASN A 348 14.45 19.64 -10.74
N HIS A 349 13.45 19.77 -9.87
CA HIS A 349 12.05 19.55 -10.22
C HIS A 349 11.38 20.86 -10.66
N TRP A 350 10.56 20.82 -11.72
CA TRP A 350 9.93 22.03 -12.30
C TRP A 350 9.08 22.82 -11.29
N ALA A 351 8.49 22.13 -10.32
CA ALA A 351 7.65 22.73 -9.28
C ALA A 351 8.42 23.24 -8.04
N VAL A 352 9.76 23.22 -8.05
CA VAL A 352 10.61 23.51 -6.88
C VAL A 352 10.28 24.84 -6.20
N ALA A 353 10.03 25.89 -6.97
CA ALA A 353 9.72 27.22 -6.45
C ALA A 353 8.40 27.22 -5.67
N PHE A 354 7.32 26.69 -6.26
CA PHE A 354 6.02 26.55 -5.61
C PHE A 354 6.10 25.73 -4.33
N ILE A 355 6.81 24.61 -4.37
CA ILE A 355 6.97 23.70 -3.23
C ILE A 355 7.69 24.43 -2.09
N ARG A 356 8.83 25.07 -2.37
CA ARG A 356 9.61 25.77 -1.34
C ARG A 356 8.81 26.86 -0.65
N GLU A 357 8.05 27.66 -1.40
CA GLU A 357 7.25 28.73 -0.80
C GLU A 357 6.10 28.18 0.06
N LEU A 358 5.37 27.17 -0.39
CA LEU A 358 4.31 26.58 0.45
C LEU A 358 4.85 25.86 1.69
N VAL A 359 6.09 25.34 1.65
CA VAL A 359 6.76 24.80 2.85
C VAL A 359 7.13 25.92 3.82
N LYS A 360 7.68 27.03 3.33
CA LYS A 360 7.98 28.22 4.16
C LYS A 360 6.74 28.74 4.85
N LEU A 361 5.61 28.76 4.14
CA LEU A 361 4.30 29.16 4.67
C LEU A 361 3.66 28.11 5.60
N GLN A 362 4.32 26.95 5.80
CA GLN A 362 3.81 25.80 6.54
C GLN A 362 2.44 25.29 6.05
N ILE A 363 2.11 25.54 4.79
CA ILE A 363 0.89 25.06 4.14
C ILE A 363 1.05 23.59 3.75
N ILE A 364 2.23 23.24 3.26
CA ILE A 364 2.64 21.85 3.01
C ILE A 364 3.86 21.52 3.86
N LYS A 365 4.07 20.23 4.07
CA LYS A 365 5.28 19.71 4.69
C LYS A 365 5.84 18.57 3.84
N GLY A 366 7.17 18.44 3.88
CA GLY A 366 7.83 17.23 3.44
C GLY A 366 7.44 16.04 4.30
N PHE A 367 7.76 14.86 3.80
CA PHE A 367 7.75 13.65 4.58
C PHE A 367 8.93 13.66 5.56
N PRO A 368 8.85 12.91 6.68
CA PRO A 368 9.95 12.80 7.63
C PRO A 368 11.28 12.31 7.04
N ASP A 369 11.24 11.70 5.84
CA ASP A 369 12.42 11.27 5.08
C ASP A 369 13.12 12.39 4.31
N GLY A 370 12.68 13.65 4.49
CA GLY A 370 13.25 14.81 3.80
C GLY A 370 12.81 14.94 2.34
N THR A 371 11.80 14.19 1.89
CA THR A 371 11.27 14.30 0.52
C THR A 371 9.93 15.02 0.47
N PHE A 372 9.54 15.55 -0.69
CA PHE A 372 8.20 16.06 -0.96
C PHE A 372 7.35 15.13 -1.83
N ARG A 373 8.01 14.29 -2.65
CA ARG A 373 7.46 13.37 -3.65
C ARG A 373 6.59 14.10 -4.68
N PRO A 374 7.18 15.02 -5.46
CA PRO A 374 6.42 15.88 -6.35
C PRO A 374 5.61 15.11 -7.40
N ASP A 375 6.13 14.01 -7.94
CA ASP A 375 5.47 13.23 -9.00
C ASP A 375 4.46 12.18 -8.51
N ALA A 376 4.36 11.96 -7.19
CA ALA A 376 3.36 11.05 -6.65
C ALA A 376 1.95 11.65 -6.76
N THR A 377 0.94 10.81 -6.97
CA THR A 377 -0.46 11.26 -7.01
C THR A 377 -0.97 11.63 -5.61
N MET A 378 -2.01 12.47 -5.55
CA MET A 378 -2.61 12.94 -4.30
C MET A 378 -4.03 12.42 -4.14
N THR A 379 -4.37 11.88 -2.97
CA THR A 379 -5.75 11.45 -2.68
C THR A 379 -6.67 12.63 -2.43
N ARG A 380 -7.98 12.44 -2.62
CA ARG A 380 -9.01 13.45 -2.33
C ARG A 380 -9.00 13.90 -0.87
N ALA A 381 -8.72 13.01 0.09
CA ALA A 381 -8.58 13.37 1.50
C ALA A 381 -7.32 14.22 1.77
N GLN A 382 -6.19 13.89 1.13
CA GLN A 382 -4.97 14.71 1.25
C GLN A 382 -5.17 16.09 0.64
N TYR A 383 -5.86 16.17 -0.49
CA TYR A 383 -6.22 17.44 -1.11
C TYR A 383 -7.16 18.27 -0.24
N ALA A 384 -8.16 17.66 0.41
CA ALA A 384 -9.03 18.36 1.37
C ALA A 384 -8.23 18.98 2.52
N ALA A 385 -7.27 18.24 3.09
CA ALA A 385 -6.39 18.74 4.13
C ALA A 385 -5.53 19.92 3.64
N LEU A 386 -5.01 19.85 2.41
CA LEU A 386 -4.27 20.94 1.78
C LEU A 386 -5.13 22.19 1.62
N ILE A 387 -6.35 22.07 1.11
CA ILE A 387 -7.28 23.18 0.95
C ILE A 387 -7.62 23.83 2.29
N VAL A 388 -7.92 23.04 3.32
CA VAL A 388 -8.21 23.58 4.66
C VAL A 388 -7.00 24.33 5.21
N LYS A 389 -5.79 23.79 5.03
CA LYS A 389 -4.58 24.44 5.50
C LYS A 389 -4.26 25.72 4.72
N ALA A 390 -4.47 25.72 3.40
CA ALA A 390 -4.19 26.85 2.54
C ALA A 390 -5.22 27.98 2.74
N PHE A 391 -6.51 27.67 2.71
CA PHE A 391 -7.60 28.65 2.60
C PHE A 391 -8.48 28.78 3.84
N ASN A 392 -8.39 27.85 4.80
CA ASN A 392 -9.25 27.77 5.98
C ASN A 392 -10.74 28.11 5.69
N PRO A 393 -11.41 27.37 4.78
CA PRO A 393 -12.70 27.77 4.26
C PRO A 393 -13.77 27.89 5.35
N SER A 394 -14.58 28.95 5.27
CA SER A 394 -15.79 29.12 6.09
C SER A 394 -16.95 28.31 5.53
N ALA A 395 -17.90 27.93 6.38
CA ALA A 395 -19.06 27.15 5.95
C ALA A 395 -20.04 28.00 5.12
N LYS A 396 -20.24 27.61 3.86
CA LYS A 396 -21.21 28.18 2.90
C LYS A 396 -22.40 27.23 2.63
N ARG A 397 -22.28 25.96 3.00
CA ARG A 397 -23.36 24.97 2.96
C ARG A 397 -23.37 24.09 4.22
N GLN A 398 -24.51 23.45 4.47
CA GLN A 398 -24.69 22.53 5.60
C GLN A 398 -23.78 21.30 5.44
N ALA A 399 -23.31 20.76 6.56
CA ALA A 399 -22.55 19.51 6.57
C ALA A 399 -23.44 18.33 6.15
N ILE A 400 -22.83 17.31 5.54
CA ILE A 400 -23.50 16.05 5.20
C ILE A 400 -22.70 14.86 5.71
N LYS A 401 -23.40 13.76 6.00
CA LYS A 401 -22.73 12.50 6.35
C LYS A 401 -22.43 11.71 5.09
N PHE A 402 -21.15 11.62 4.73
CA PHE A 402 -20.71 10.72 3.67
C PHE A 402 -20.70 9.27 4.16
N LYS A 403 -21.17 8.34 3.32
CA LYS A 403 -21.26 6.91 3.66
C LYS A 403 -19.89 6.25 3.90
N ASP A 404 -18.87 6.76 3.22
CA ASP A 404 -17.51 6.22 3.18
C ASP A 404 -16.48 7.09 3.92
N VAL A 405 -16.95 8.00 4.77
CA VAL A 405 -16.11 8.80 5.67
C VAL A 405 -16.56 8.57 7.11
N PRO A 406 -16.00 7.56 7.80
CA PRO A 406 -16.23 7.32 9.23
C PRO A 406 -15.94 8.56 10.08
N GLN A 407 -16.58 8.66 11.26
CA GLN A 407 -16.42 9.80 12.16
C GLN A 407 -15.00 9.91 12.74
N ASP A 408 -14.35 8.77 12.94
CA ASP A 408 -12.98 8.60 13.42
C ASP A 408 -11.94 8.64 12.29
N PHE A 409 -12.37 8.76 11.02
CA PHE A 409 -11.44 8.91 9.91
C PHE A 409 -10.60 10.17 10.08
N TRP A 410 -9.28 10.05 9.94
CA TRP A 410 -8.34 11.15 10.21
C TRP A 410 -8.67 12.45 9.47
N ALA A 411 -9.22 12.35 8.26
CA ALA A 411 -9.57 13.50 7.44
C ALA A 411 -11.04 13.94 7.59
N ASN A 412 -11.84 13.32 8.47
CA ASN A 412 -13.28 13.60 8.58
C ASN A 412 -13.55 15.10 8.73
N LYS A 413 -12.91 15.75 9.71
CA LYS A 413 -13.09 17.20 9.97
C LYS A 413 -12.68 18.07 8.79
N VAL A 414 -11.53 17.80 8.17
CA VAL A 414 -11.04 18.61 7.05
C VAL A 414 -11.84 18.36 5.76
N ILE A 415 -12.36 17.15 5.55
CA ILE A 415 -13.28 16.83 4.47
C ILE A 415 -14.59 17.61 4.66
N GLN A 416 -15.15 17.62 5.87
CA GLN A 416 -16.35 18.40 6.18
C GLN A 416 -16.12 19.89 5.95
N GLN A 417 -15.00 20.45 6.42
CA GLN A 417 -14.71 21.86 6.23
C GLN A 417 -14.52 22.23 4.74
N ALA A 418 -13.74 21.45 3.99
CA ALA A 418 -13.57 21.66 2.55
C ALA A 418 -14.89 21.49 1.79
N TYR A 419 -15.75 20.58 2.25
CA TYR A 419 -17.10 20.41 1.72
C TYR A 419 -17.95 21.65 2.00
N GLN A 420 -18.09 22.06 3.26
CA GLN A 420 -18.92 23.19 3.65
C GLN A 420 -18.45 24.50 3.00
N GLY A 421 -17.14 24.66 2.77
CA GLY A 421 -16.57 25.79 2.03
C GLY A 421 -16.70 25.75 0.51
N GLN A 422 -17.43 24.77 -0.04
CA GLN A 422 -17.68 24.57 -1.48
C GLN A 422 -16.43 24.27 -2.33
N PHE A 423 -15.28 24.00 -1.71
CA PHE A 423 -14.10 23.55 -2.45
C PHE A 423 -14.29 22.13 -2.97
N LEU A 424 -14.83 21.20 -2.17
CA LEU A 424 -14.96 19.80 -2.57
C LEU A 424 -16.37 19.28 -2.42
N SER A 425 -16.87 18.54 -3.39
CA SER A 425 -18.18 17.86 -3.30
C SER A 425 -18.00 16.35 -3.27
N GLY A 426 -19.00 15.65 -2.71
CA GLY A 426 -19.14 14.22 -2.86
C GLY A 426 -19.82 13.84 -4.18
N TYR A 427 -20.08 12.55 -4.34
CA TYR A 427 -20.74 11.96 -5.49
C TYR A 427 -22.25 11.78 -5.22
N PRO A 428 -23.08 11.60 -6.27
CA PRO A 428 -24.53 11.43 -6.15
C PRO A 428 -24.97 10.26 -5.25
N ASP A 429 -24.09 9.28 -5.02
CA ASP A 429 -24.32 8.10 -4.16
C ASP A 429 -24.12 8.38 -2.65
N ASN A 430 -23.88 9.64 -2.26
CA ASN A 430 -23.50 10.11 -0.93
C ASN A 430 -22.12 9.61 -0.45
N THR A 431 -21.19 9.34 -1.37
CA THR A 431 -19.78 9.06 -1.05
C THR A 431 -18.89 10.27 -1.27
N PHE A 432 -17.77 10.34 -0.57
CA PHE A 432 -16.71 11.33 -0.80
C PHE A 432 -15.52 10.75 -1.58
N ARG A 433 -15.29 9.44 -1.46
CA ARG A 433 -14.17 8.66 -1.99
C ARG A 433 -12.80 9.20 -1.53
N PRO A 434 -12.53 9.20 -0.22
CA PRO A 434 -11.37 9.88 0.35
C PRO A 434 -10.00 9.32 -0.09
N ASN A 435 -9.97 8.04 -0.47
CA ASN A 435 -8.75 7.33 -0.86
C ASN A 435 -8.51 7.32 -2.38
N ASP A 436 -9.48 7.77 -3.18
CA ASP A 436 -9.30 7.91 -4.63
C ASP A 436 -8.36 9.08 -4.91
N ASN A 437 -7.53 8.94 -5.94
CA ASN A 437 -6.68 10.04 -6.40
C ASN A 437 -7.53 11.13 -7.06
N ILE A 438 -7.20 12.38 -6.76
CA ILE A 438 -7.92 13.50 -7.35
C ILE A 438 -7.50 13.69 -8.81
N GLN A 439 -8.48 13.87 -9.70
CA GLN A 439 -8.19 14.19 -11.10
C GLN A 439 -7.76 15.65 -11.25
N ARG A 440 -6.92 15.92 -12.24
CA ARG A 440 -6.39 17.26 -12.50
C ARG A 440 -7.49 18.30 -12.72
N VAL A 441 -8.53 17.96 -13.47
CA VAL A 441 -9.68 18.85 -13.68
C VAL A 441 -10.48 19.11 -12.39
N GLN A 442 -10.53 18.14 -11.48
CA GLN A 442 -11.24 18.30 -10.20
C GLN A 442 -10.52 19.29 -9.28
N VAL A 443 -9.19 19.40 -9.36
CA VAL A 443 -8.42 20.43 -8.64
C VAL A 443 -8.80 21.83 -9.15
N ILE A 444 -8.93 21.99 -10.47
CA ILE A 444 -9.29 23.26 -11.10
C ILE A 444 -10.69 23.69 -10.68
N VAL A 445 -11.67 22.80 -10.87
CA VAL A 445 -13.07 23.03 -10.49
C VAL A 445 -13.19 23.33 -9.00
N SER A 446 -12.39 22.65 -8.16
CA SER A 446 -12.38 22.87 -6.71
C SER A 446 -11.90 24.27 -6.32
N LEU A 447 -10.80 24.74 -6.91
CA LEU A 447 -10.25 26.05 -6.61
C LEU A 447 -11.18 27.18 -7.08
N VAL A 448 -11.69 27.10 -8.30
CA VAL A 448 -12.60 28.10 -8.86
C VAL A 448 -13.88 28.22 -8.03
N ASN A 449 -14.53 27.10 -7.72
CA ASN A 449 -15.77 27.10 -6.94
C ASN A 449 -15.55 27.51 -5.49
N GLY A 450 -14.50 27.00 -4.84
CA GLY A 450 -14.21 27.32 -3.44
C GLY A 450 -13.92 28.81 -3.21
N LEU A 451 -13.16 29.41 -4.13
CA LEU A 451 -12.81 30.83 -4.11
C LEU A 451 -13.90 31.74 -4.70
N GLY A 452 -14.91 31.17 -5.38
CA GLY A 452 -16.00 31.92 -5.99
C GLY A 452 -15.53 32.79 -7.16
N LEU A 453 -14.55 32.30 -7.93
CA LEU A 453 -13.97 33.03 -9.05
C LEU A 453 -14.94 33.07 -10.23
N THR A 454 -14.96 34.20 -10.93
CA THR A 454 -15.80 34.42 -12.10
C THR A 454 -14.97 34.90 -13.28
N ALA A 455 -15.43 34.58 -14.50
CA ALA A 455 -14.79 35.03 -15.72
C ALA A 455 -15.00 36.54 -15.91
N SER A 456 -14.00 37.25 -16.45
CA SER A 456 -14.07 38.70 -16.65
C SER A 456 -14.63 39.14 -18.01
N GLY A 457 -15.11 38.21 -18.83
CA GLY A 457 -15.79 38.49 -20.10
C GLY A 457 -14.94 38.18 -21.34
N ASN A 458 -15.64 37.72 -22.40
CA ASN A 458 -15.17 37.02 -23.61
C ASN A 458 -14.62 35.59 -23.41
N LYS A 459 -15.53 34.61 -23.52
CA LYS A 459 -15.36 33.15 -23.41
C LYS A 459 -14.47 32.49 -24.49
N THR A 460 -13.44 33.17 -24.99
CA THR A 460 -12.71 32.74 -26.19
C THR A 460 -11.25 32.36 -25.92
N VAL A 461 -10.94 31.87 -24.72
CA VAL A 461 -9.62 31.30 -24.46
C VAL A 461 -9.68 29.81 -24.81
N LYS A 462 -9.06 29.41 -25.94
CA LYS A 462 -8.83 28.02 -26.33
C LYS A 462 -7.33 27.68 -26.22
N PRO A 463 -6.74 27.63 -25.02
CA PRO A 463 -5.28 27.51 -24.91
C PRO A 463 -4.83 26.04 -24.94
N TYR A 464 -5.76 25.06 -24.99
CA TYR A 464 -5.44 23.64 -24.82
C TYR A 464 -5.69 22.78 -26.06
N ASP A 465 -4.69 21.98 -26.43
CA ASP A 465 -4.73 21.03 -27.54
C ASP A 465 -5.72 19.88 -27.27
N ASP A 466 -5.93 19.53 -25.99
CA ASP A 466 -6.81 18.45 -25.54
C ASP A 466 -8.14 18.94 -24.94
N GLN A 467 -8.59 20.13 -25.35
CA GLN A 467 -9.84 20.74 -24.90
C GLN A 467 -11.08 19.84 -25.05
N THR A 468 -11.09 18.94 -26.04
CA THR A 468 -12.20 18.00 -26.27
C THR A 468 -12.31 16.93 -25.19
N LYS A 469 -11.27 16.73 -24.38
CA LYS A 469 -11.25 15.80 -23.24
C LYS A 469 -11.75 16.45 -21.95
N ILE A 470 -12.01 17.76 -21.94
CA ILE A 470 -12.52 18.47 -20.77
C ILE A 470 -13.99 18.09 -20.58
N PRO A 471 -14.38 17.50 -19.44
CA PRO A 471 -15.78 17.21 -19.16
C PRO A 471 -16.65 18.48 -19.22
N ASP A 472 -17.88 18.35 -19.73
CA ASP A 472 -18.79 19.50 -19.89
C ASP A 472 -18.99 20.32 -18.62
N TYR A 473 -19.08 19.64 -17.47
CA TYR A 473 -19.27 20.27 -16.16
C TYR A 473 -18.11 21.16 -15.71
N ALA A 474 -16.93 21.06 -16.33
CA ALA A 474 -15.71 21.75 -15.91
C ALA A 474 -15.24 22.83 -16.90
N LYS A 475 -15.94 22.99 -18.03
CA LYS A 475 -15.49 23.87 -19.12
C LYS A 475 -15.40 25.32 -18.66
N ASP A 476 -16.42 25.81 -17.97
CA ASP A 476 -16.45 27.20 -17.49
C ASP A 476 -15.36 27.43 -16.43
N GLU A 477 -15.15 26.50 -15.50
CA GLU A 477 -14.11 26.62 -14.48
C GLU A 477 -12.70 26.55 -15.07
N VAL A 478 -12.48 25.74 -16.10
CA VAL A 478 -11.19 25.73 -16.81
C VAL A 478 -10.93 27.06 -17.51
N ILE A 479 -11.95 27.71 -18.08
CA ILE A 479 -11.82 29.06 -18.66
C ILE A 479 -11.44 30.05 -17.57
N VAL A 480 -12.20 30.10 -16.46
CA VAL A 480 -11.92 31.00 -15.34
C VAL A 480 -10.51 30.80 -14.80
N ALA A 481 -10.11 29.55 -14.55
CA ALA A 481 -8.79 29.25 -14.02
C ALA A 481 -7.65 29.59 -15.01
N SER A 482 -7.93 29.60 -16.32
CA SER A 482 -6.96 30.05 -17.33
C SER A 482 -6.84 31.58 -17.31
N GLU A 483 -7.97 32.31 -17.27
CA GLU A 483 -8.00 33.78 -17.14
C GLU A 483 -7.29 34.27 -15.87
N LYS A 484 -7.46 33.52 -14.76
CA LYS A 484 -6.84 33.80 -13.47
C LYS A 484 -5.41 33.27 -13.32
N GLN A 485 -4.83 32.71 -14.38
CA GLN A 485 -3.48 32.13 -14.39
C GLN A 485 -3.26 31.05 -13.31
N ILE A 486 -4.33 30.35 -12.89
CA ILE A 486 -4.28 29.29 -11.87
C ILE A 486 -3.65 28.00 -12.42
N ILE A 487 -3.84 27.73 -13.72
CA ILE A 487 -3.42 26.47 -14.32
C ILE A 487 -1.92 26.49 -14.61
N VAL A 488 -1.22 25.47 -14.12
CA VAL A 488 0.21 25.26 -14.37
C VAL A 488 0.42 23.91 -15.06
N ASN A 489 0.86 23.92 -16.32
CA ASN A 489 0.97 22.75 -17.18
C ASN A 489 2.44 22.41 -17.47
N TYR A 490 2.87 21.23 -17.01
CA TYR A 490 4.20 20.69 -17.27
C TYR A 490 4.11 19.30 -17.93
N PRO A 491 5.00 18.96 -18.89
CA PRO A 491 5.99 19.84 -19.53
C PRO A 491 5.40 20.68 -20.68
N LYS A 492 4.17 20.38 -21.11
CA LYS A 492 3.52 21.02 -22.27
C LYS A 492 2.43 21.97 -21.83
N VAL A 493 2.69 23.28 -21.96
CA VAL A 493 1.78 24.35 -21.48
C VAL A 493 0.38 24.27 -22.10
N LYS A 494 0.25 23.78 -23.34
CA LYS A 494 -1.03 23.60 -24.03
C LYS A 494 -1.73 22.26 -23.78
N GLN A 495 -1.23 21.42 -22.86
CA GLN A 495 -1.83 20.11 -22.61
C GLN A 495 -2.34 20.00 -21.17
N LEU A 496 -3.67 19.97 -21.01
CA LEU A 496 -4.31 19.99 -19.70
C LEU A 496 -4.34 18.60 -19.05
N ASN A 497 -4.52 17.53 -19.82
CA ASN A 497 -4.73 16.16 -19.36
C ASN A 497 -5.82 16.05 -18.27
N PRO A 498 -7.06 16.51 -18.54
CA PRO A 498 -8.05 16.83 -17.50
C PRO A 498 -8.47 15.63 -16.63
N THR A 499 -8.59 14.44 -17.21
CA THR A 499 -9.08 13.23 -16.51
C THR A 499 -7.98 12.40 -15.86
N ARG A 500 -6.71 12.79 -16.04
CA ARG A 500 -5.57 12.14 -15.41
C ARG A 500 -5.54 12.48 -13.91
N GLU A 501 -5.07 11.54 -13.11
CA GLU A 501 -4.76 11.78 -11.69
C GLU A 501 -3.69 12.87 -11.55
N ALA A 502 -3.93 13.83 -10.65
CA ALA A 502 -3.02 14.94 -10.41
C ALA A 502 -1.85 14.50 -9.51
N THR A 503 -0.64 14.89 -9.90
CA THR A 503 0.55 14.75 -9.06
C THR A 503 0.56 15.82 -7.97
N ARG A 504 1.32 15.59 -6.90
CA ARG A 504 1.48 16.53 -5.80
C ARG A 504 2.06 17.86 -6.26
N ALA A 505 3.02 17.85 -7.19
CA ALA A 505 3.61 19.04 -7.79
C ALA A 505 2.57 19.89 -8.53
N GLU A 506 1.71 19.25 -9.32
CA GLU A 506 0.66 19.94 -10.06
C GLU A 506 -0.37 20.56 -9.13
N VAL A 507 -0.80 19.80 -8.12
CA VAL A 507 -1.74 20.29 -7.10
C VAL A 507 -1.16 21.51 -6.39
N VAL A 508 0.08 21.44 -5.91
CA VAL A 508 0.66 22.57 -5.15
C VAL A 508 0.96 23.78 -6.02
N ALA A 509 1.35 23.59 -7.29
CA ALA A 509 1.53 24.69 -8.21
C ALA A 509 0.21 25.44 -8.44
N MET A 510 -0.89 24.72 -8.69
CA MET A 510 -2.21 25.34 -8.86
C MET A 510 -2.75 25.97 -7.57
N VAL A 511 -2.54 25.35 -6.40
CA VAL A 511 -2.89 25.95 -5.10
C VAL A 511 -2.08 27.22 -4.85
N TYR A 512 -0.79 27.25 -5.22
CA TYR A 512 0.02 28.45 -5.09
C TYR A 512 -0.50 29.58 -5.99
N GLN A 513 -0.79 29.30 -7.26
CA GLN A 513 -1.37 30.32 -8.16
C GLN A 513 -2.72 30.83 -7.64
N ALA A 514 -3.56 29.95 -7.08
CA ALA A 514 -4.80 30.37 -6.44
C ALA A 514 -4.58 31.24 -5.19
N LEU A 515 -3.44 31.10 -4.48
CA LEU A 515 -3.05 32.02 -3.40
C LEU A 515 -2.50 33.34 -3.94
N VAL A 516 -1.88 33.35 -5.12
CA VAL A 516 -1.46 34.58 -5.83
C VAL A 516 -2.70 35.38 -6.25
N ASP A 517 -3.68 34.74 -6.90
CA ASP A 517 -4.95 35.38 -7.28
C ASP A 517 -5.72 35.94 -6.07
N ALA A 518 -5.57 35.31 -4.90
CA ALA A 518 -6.15 35.79 -3.65
C ALA A 518 -5.31 36.87 -2.92
N ASP A 519 -4.23 37.38 -3.53
CA ASP A 519 -3.28 38.35 -2.94
C ASP A 519 -2.64 37.89 -1.61
N ARG A 520 -2.47 36.58 -1.42
CA ARG A 520 -1.92 36.00 -0.18
C ARG A 520 -0.45 35.65 -0.23
N VAL A 521 0.11 35.53 -1.43
CA VAL A 521 1.52 35.24 -1.68
C VAL A 521 2.00 36.01 -2.92
N ALA A 522 3.29 36.26 -3.02
CA ALA A 522 3.87 36.90 -4.20
C ALA A 522 3.80 35.99 -5.43
N ALA A 523 3.75 36.58 -6.63
CA ALA A 523 3.83 35.81 -7.87
C ALA A 523 5.21 35.14 -8.02
N ILE A 524 5.21 33.93 -8.56
CA ILE A 524 6.42 33.21 -8.98
C ILE A 524 6.45 33.22 -10.51
N ASP A 525 7.58 33.63 -11.09
CA ASP A 525 7.82 33.49 -12.52
C ASP A 525 8.07 32.02 -12.87
N SER A 526 7.29 31.48 -13.81
CA SER A 526 7.39 30.09 -14.26
C SER A 526 6.89 29.97 -15.69
N PRO A 527 7.67 29.34 -16.60
CA PRO A 527 7.27 29.15 -17.98
C PRO A 527 6.11 28.16 -18.15
N TYR A 528 5.70 27.49 -17.06
CA TYR A 528 4.62 26.49 -17.06
C TYR A 528 3.27 27.07 -16.65
N ILE A 529 3.20 28.33 -16.21
CA ILE A 529 1.94 29.01 -15.93
C ILE A 529 1.25 29.29 -17.26
N VAL A 530 -0.01 28.88 -17.37
CA VAL A 530 -0.81 29.14 -18.56
C VAL A 530 -1.30 30.59 -18.50
N VAL A 531 -0.88 31.38 -19.49
CA VAL A 531 -1.37 32.75 -19.70
C VAL A 531 -2.47 32.70 -20.74
N ALA A 532 -3.59 33.38 -20.46
CA ALA A 532 -4.76 33.46 -21.34
C ALA A 532 -4.46 34.18 -22.66
#